data_AF-A0A9X0CID5-F1
#
_entry.id   AF-A0A9X0CID5-F1
#
_cell.length_a   1.000
_cell.length_b   1.000
_cell.length_c   1.000
_cell.angle_alpha   90.00
_cell.angle_beta   90.00
_cell.angle_gamma   90.00
#
_symmetry.space_group_name_H-M   'P 1'
#
loop_
_entity.id
_entity.type
_entity.pdbx_description
1 polymer ?
#
loop_
_entity_poly.entity_id
_entity_poly.type
_entity_poly.pdbx_seq_one_letter_code
_entity_poly.pdbx_strand_id
1 'polypeptide(L)'
;TPCSSNPCINNATCVAKYEDNDYQCACAPGIQRKGTAKNYTMDPSSTTDLHLLFLRVHVWIAAGGKLFFRLANRQDAVYDFMVSQPLNSGQWIYVGASYDYNTGVARMWIDGTEVAQSNDGVFTLSTSSNVRIGVKSDDSRYFKGRIARVQVYNVALNLEQVLAVKTRGQS
;
A
#
# COMPACT_ATOMS: atom_id res chain seq x y z
N THR A 1 0.34 -31.50 -16.73
CA THR A 1 1.51 -30.93 -16.03
C THR A 1 1.00 -29.96 -14.96
N PRO A 2 1.79 -29.60 -13.94
CA PRO A 2 1.35 -28.74 -12.82
C PRO A 2 0.77 -27.38 -13.24
N CYS A 3 1.14 -26.88 -14.43
CA CYS A 3 0.62 -25.63 -14.99
C CYS A 3 -0.55 -25.79 -15.98
N SER A 4 -0.99 -27.02 -16.30
CA SER A 4 -2.06 -27.24 -17.29
C SER A 4 -3.42 -26.67 -16.88
N SER A 5 -3.67 -26.51 -15.57
CA SER A 5 -4.90 -25.94 -15.03
C SER A 5 -4.88 -24.40 -14.96
N ASN A 6 -3.81 -23.74 -15.43
CA ASN A 6 -3.58 -22.31 -15.23
C ASN A 6 -3.81 -21.87 -13.76
N PRO A 7 -3.07 -22.44 -12.79
CA PRO A 7 -3.29 -22.16 -11.37
C PRO A 7 -2.84 -20.75 -10.93
N CYS A 8 -2.20 -19.98 -11.83
CA CYS A 8 -1.65 -18.66 -11.53
C CYS A 8 -2.60 -17.54 -11.92
N ILE A 9 -2.91 -16.66 -10.96
CA ILE A 9 -3.85 -15.56 -11.08
C ILE A 9 -3.18 -14.22 -11.43
N ASN A 10 -3.96 -13.21 -11.83
CA ASN A 10 -3.48 -11.84 -12.11
C ASN A 10 -2.36 -11.78 -13.15
N ASN A 11 -2.51 -12.53 -14.24
CA ASN A 11 -1.54 -12.61 -15.33
C ASN A 11 -0.13 -13.07 -14.89
N ALA A 12 -0.03 -13.73 -13.73
CA ALA A 12 1.21 -14.33 -13.26
C ALA A 12 1.58 -15.54 -14.13
N THR A 13 2.86 -15.69 -14.42
CA THR A 13 3.38 -16.79 -15.24
C THR A 13 3.55 -18.03 -14.38
N CYS A 14 2.93 -19.15 -14.78
CA CYS A 14 3.13 -20.42 -14.11
C CYS A 14 4.46 -21.06 -14.53
N VAL A 15 5.25 -21.45 -13.55
CA VAL A 15 6.52 -22.16 -13.73
C VAL A 15 6.39 -23.54 -13.08
N ALA A 16 6.41 -24.60 -13.89
CA ALA A 16 6.28 -25.96 -13.40
C ALA A 16 7.57 -26.43 -12.71
N LYS A 17 7.42 -27.10 -11.56
CA LYS A 17 8.49 -27.80 -10.84
C LYS A 17 8.28 -29.31 -10.98
N TYR A 18 8.93 -29.90 -11.97
CA TYR A 18 8.71 -31.30 -12.35
C TYR A 18 9.23 -32.31 -11.32
N GLU A 19 10.18 -31.92 -10.47
CA GLU A 19 10.77 -32.81 -9.46
C GLU A 19 9.77 -33.22 -8.38
N ASP A 20 8.81 -32.33 -8.03
CA ASP A 20 7.82 -32.56 -6.97
C ASP A 20 6.36 -32.57 -7.49
N ASN A 21 6.16 -32.57 -8.81
CA ASN A 21 4.85 -32.33 -9.45
C ASN A 21 4.16 -31.04 -8.93
N ASP A 22 4.97 -30.02 -8.62
CA ASP A 22 4.56 -28.75 -8.02
C ASP A 22 4.62 -27.61 -9.05
N TYR A 23 4.13 -26.42 -8.70
CA TYR A 23 4.22 -25.22 -9.52
C TYR A 23 4.56 -23.97 -8.70
N GLN A 24 5.12 -22.97 -9.37
CA GLN A 24 5.39 -21.66 -8.79
C GLN A 24 4.84 -20.57 -9.71
N CYS A 25 4.11 -19.61 -9.13
CA CYS A 25 3.65 -18.44 -9.89
C CYS A 25 4.67 -17.31 -9.80
N ALA A 26 5.26 -16.97 -10.94
CA ALA A 26 6.09 -15.78 -11.10
C ALA A 26 5.18 -14.59 -11.41
N CYS A 27 5.24 -13.54 -10.59
CA CYS A 27 4.46 -12.33 -10.82
C CYS A 27 4.86 -11.66 -12.15
N ALA A 28 3.89 -11.10 -12.87
CA ALA A 28 4.12 -10.35 -14.09
C ALA A 28 5.13 -9.18 -13.87
N PRO A 29 5.92 -8.80 -14.89
CA PRO A 29 6.81 -7.64 -14.80
C PRO A 29 6.04 -6.38 -14.37
N GLY A 30 6.43 -5.78 -13.25
CA GLY A 30 5.71 -4.64 -12.62
C GLY A 30 5.09 -4.96 -11.26
N ILE A 31 4.88 -6.24 -10.93
CA ILE A 31 4.49 -6.70 -9.60
C ILE A 31 5.72 -7.28 -8.90
N GLN A 32 6.61 -6.41 -8.42
CA GLN A 32 7.75 -6.82 -7.61
C GLN A 32 8.12 -5.73 -6.61
N ARG A 33 7.76 -5.91 -5.34
CA ARG A 33 8.68 -5.92 -4.18
C ARG A 33 8.04 -6.73 -3.05
N LYS A 34 8.47 -7.98 -2.86
CA LYS A 34 8.21 -8.73 -1.62
C LYS A 34 9.00 -8.03 -0.52
N GLY A 35 8.35 -7.18 0.28
CA GLY A 35 8.93 -6.66 1.51
C GLY A 35 8.98 -7.77 2.56
N THR A 36 10.18 -8.14 3.00
CA THR A 36 10.37 -9.04 4.16
C THR A 36 9.84 -8.36 5.42
N ALA A 37 9.14 -9.11 6.27
CA ALA A 37 8.74 -8.62 7.59
C ALA A 37 9.99 -8.21 8.39
N LYS A 38 10.01 -6.98 8.91
CA LYS A 38 11.05 -6.48 9.80
C LYS A 38 10.40 -5.94 11.07
N ASN A 39 10.92 -6.34 12.22
CA ASN A 39 10.46 -5.88 13.53
C ASN A 39 11.14 -4.55 13.88
N TYR A 40 10.37 -3.54 14.28
CA TYR A 40 10.88 -2.24 14.75
C TYR A 40 10.23 -1.92 16.12
N THR A 41 10.99 -1.46 17.12
CA THR A 41 10.54 -1.16 18.51
C THR A 41 10.70 0.31 18.86
N MET A 42 9.63 0.99 19.30
CA MET A 42 9.51 2.46 19.20
C MET A 42 8.45 3.08 20.19
N ASP A 43 8.69 4.27 20.80
CA ASP A 43 8.02 4.89 22.00
C ASP A 43 7.14 6.18 21.77
N PRO A 44 5.86 6.32 22.23
CA PRO A 44 4.78 7.13 21.64
C PRO A 44 4.65 8.66 21.92
N SER A 45 5.55 9.35 22.62
CA SER A 45 5.22 10.73 23.05
C SER A 45 5.52 11.84 22.03
N SER A 46 4.45 12.52 21.59
CA SER A 46 4.37 13.89 21.02
C SER A 46 4.17 14.08 19.51
N THR A 47 3.14 14.87 19.20
CA THR A 47 2.63 15.30 17.90
C THR A 47 3.11 16.72 17.57
N THR A 48 3.66 16.94 16.37
CA THR A 48 3.56 18.21 15.59
C THR A 48 3.94 17.91 14.13
N ASP A 49 3.31 18.58 13.17
CA ASP A 49 3.55 18.48 11.73
C ASP A 49 3.84 19.89 11.20
N LEU A 50 5.04 20.16 10.68
CA LEU A 50 5.35 21.41 9.97
C LEU A 50 6.50 21.24 8.95
N HIS A 51 6.12 21.18 7.68
CA HIS A 51 6.66 21.87 6.48
C HIS A 51 8.19 22.05 6.26
N LEU A 52 8.75 21.27 5.32
CA LEU A 52 9.21 21.68 3.96
C LEU A 52 10.21 20.64 3.39
N LEU A 53 10.12 20.35 2.08
CA LEU A 53 11.03 19.58 1.19
C LEU A 53 10.75 18.12 0.78
N PHE A 54 9.63 17.47 1.17
CA PHE A 54 9.29 16.16 0.56
C PHE A 54 7.82 16.03 0.18
N LEU A 55 7.48 16.56 -0.99
CA LEU A 55 6.19 16.35 -1.66
C LEU A 55 6.20 14.96 -2.31
N ARG A 56 5.50 14.00 -1.69
CA ARG A 56 5.50 12.59 -2.07
C ARG A 56 4.17 11.93 -1.72
N VAL A 57 3.99 10.71 -2.22
CA VAL A 57 2.86 9.85 -1.83
C VAL A 57 3.10 9.30 -0.42
N HIS A 58 2.17 9.55 0.50
CA HIS A 58 2.24 9.06 1.88
C HIS A 58 0.99 8.29 2.26
N VAL A 59 1.16 7.16 2.97
CA VAL A 59 0.11 6.54 3.78
C VAL A 59 0.57 6.62 5.23
N TRP A 60 -0.24 7.23 6.09
CA TRP A 60 0.13 7.53 7.47
C TRP A 60 -1.03 7.30 8.44
N ILE A 61 -0.75 7.16 9.73
CA ILE A 61 -1.76 7.22 10.78
C ILE A 61 -1.59 8.55 11.50
N ALA A 62 -2.55 9.45 11.29
CA ALA A 62 -2.54 10.78 11.88
C ALA A 62 -2.88 10.74 13.39
N ALA A 63 -2.76 11.89 14.04
CA ALA A 63 -3.20 12.07 15.42
C ALA A 63 -4.67 11.63 15.58
N GLY A 64 -4.95 10.91 16.67
CA GLY A 64 -6.26 10.30 16.88
C GLY A 64 -6.49 8.99 16.12
N GLY A 65 -5.46 8.38 15.52
CA GLY A 65 -5.54 7.02 14.97
C GLY A 65 -6.17 6.92 13.57
N LYS A 66 -6.38 8.05 12.89
CA LYS A 66 -7.04 8.09 11.59
C LYS A 66 -6.06 7.78 10.47
N LEU A 67 -6.44 6.90 9.56
CA LEU A 67 -5.69 6.64 8.33
C LEU A 67 -5.70 7.90 7.44
N PHE A 68 -4.53 8.29 6.99
CA PHE A 68 -4.26 9.46 6.16
C PHE A 68 -3.55 9.02 4.89
N PHE A 69 -3.96 9.56 3.75
CA PHE A 69 -3.34 9.33 2.45
C PHE A 69 -3.09 10.68 1.76
N ARG A 70 -1.83 10.94 1.38
CA ARG A 70 -1.44 12.13 0.62
C ARG A 70 -0.95 11.71 -0.74
N LEU A 71 -1.44 12.37 -1.77
CA LEU A 71 -0.88 12.38 -3.11
C LEU A 71 -0.15 13.71 -3.33
N ALA A 72 0.96 13.66 -4.05
CA ALA A 72 1.66 14.86 -4.50
C ALA A 72 1.93 14.72 -6.00
N ASN A 73 1.64 15.77 -6.77
CA ASN A 73 1.97 15.82 -8.18
C ASN A 73 3.39 16.40 -8.40
N ARG A 74 3.85 16.40 -9.65
CA ARG A 74 5.19 16.93 -10.01
C ARG A 74 5.27 18.46 -10.05
N GLN A 75 4.15 19.14 -9.89
CA GLN A 75 4.01 20.60 -9.82
C GLN A 75 3.79 21.06 -8.38
N ASP A 76 4.16 20.22 -7.42
CA ASP A 76 4.13 20.48 -5.99
C ASP A 76 2.73 20.67 -5.37
N ALA A 77 1.65 20.34 -6.11
CA ALA A 77 0.31 20.29 -5.54
C ALA A 77 0.12 19.01 -4.72
N VAL A 78 -0.57 19.14 -3.58
CA VAL A 78 -0.88 18.04 -2.65
C VAL A 78 -2.38 17.82 -2.55
N TYR A 79 -2.76 16.55 -2.40
CA TYR A 79 -4.15 16.11 -2.27
C TYR A 79 -4.23 15.17 -1.07
N ASP A 80 -5.00 15.56 -0.06
CA ASP A 80 -5.01 14.92 1.26
C ASP A 80 -6.35 14.25 1.55
N PHE A 81 -6.24 13.03 2.06
CA PHE A 81 -7.34 12.14 2.42
C PHE A 81 -7.19 11.73 3.86
N MET A 82 -8.27 11.79 4.63
CA MET A 82 -8.30 11.24 5.97
C MET A 82 -9.62 10.52 6.19
N VAL A 83 -9.55 9.29 6.69
CA VAL A 83 -10.77 8.59 7.13
C VAL A 83 -11.35 9.30 8.33
N SER A 84 -12.68 9.32 8.44
CA SER A 84 -13.37 9.98 9.55
C SER A 84 -13.16 9.24 10.87
N GLN A 85 -13.13 7.90 10.82
CA GLN A 85 -13.05 7.02 11.98
C GLN A 85 -11.62 6.53 12.26
N PRO A 86 -11.23 6.44 13.54
CA PRO A 86 -9.92 5.91 13.91
C PRO A 86 -9.81 4.41 13.60
N LEU A 87 -8.59 3.95 13.34
CA LEU A 87 -8.26 2.54 13.24
C LEU A 87 -8.30 1.89 14.62
N ASN A 88 -8.78 0.64 14.69
CA ASN A 88 -8.76 -0.14 15.92
C ASN A 88 -7.32 -0.48 16.32
N SER A 89 -6.90 -0.07 17.52
CA SER A 89 -5.54 -0.34 17.99
C SER A 89 -5.38 -1.77 18.51
N GLY A 90 -4.15 -2.29 18.46
CA GLY A 90 -3.81 -3.59 19.06
C GLY A 90 -4.16 -4.82 18.22
N GLN A 91 -4.73 -4.66 17.03
CA GLN A 91 -5.08 -5.75 16.13
C GLN A 91 -4.40 -5.60 14.77
N TRP A 92 -4.26 -6.70 14.03
CA TRP A 92 -3.83 -6.65 12.63
C TRP A 92 -4.95 -6.05 11.78
N ILE A 93 -4.65 -4.97 11.07
CA ILE A 93 -5.57 -4.32 10.13
C ILE A 93 -4.94 -4.35 8.75
N TYR A 94 -5.74 -4.70 7.75
CA TYR A 94 -5.34 -4.57 6.36
C TYR A 94 -5.76 -3.20 5.81
N VAL A 95 -4.80 -2.37 5.43
CA VAL A 95 -5.06 -1.05 4.82
C VAL A 95 -4.62 -1.01 3.37
N GLY A 96 -5.37 -0.30 2.53
CA GLY A 96 -5.03 -0.07 1.14
C GLY A 96 -5.27 1.38 0.74
N ALA A 97 -4.47 1.87 -0.20
CA ALA A 97 -4.69 3.16 -0.86
C ALA A 97 -4.34 3.03 -2.35
N SER A 98 -5.06 3.74 -3.21
CA SER A 98 -4.78 3.74 -4.65
C SER A 98 -5.06 5.10 -5.27
N TYR A 99 -4.47 5.31 -6.45
CA TYR A 99 -4.77 6.39 -7.35
C TYR A 99 -4.79 5.82 -8.77
N ASP A 100 -5.91 5.99 -9.48
CA ASP A 100 -6.05 5.57 -10.87
C ASP A 100 -5.81 6.76 -11.80
N TYR A 101 -4.69 6.72 -12.53
CA TYR A 101 -4.30 7.77 -13.48
C TYR A 101 -5.31 7.94 -14.62
N ASN A 102 -6.04 6.89 -15.01
CA ASN A 102 -6.98 6.99 -16.14
C ASN A 102 -8.24 7.75 -15.77
N THR A 103 -8.68 7.64 -14.51
CA THR A 103 -9.93 8.22 -14.02
C THR A 103 -9.71 9.42 -13.11
N GLY A 104 -8.50 9.61 -12.56
CA GLY A 104 -8.18 10.63 -11.56
C GLY A 104 -8.72 10.30 -10.15
N VAL A 105 -9.15 9.06 -9.93
CA VAL A 105 -9.83 8.66 -8.69
C VAL A 105 -8.84 8.10 -7.68
N ALA A 106 -8.87 8.65 -6.45
CA ALA A 106 -8.15 8.13 -5.30
C ALA A 106 -9.10 7.35 -4.39
N ARG A 107 -8.61 6.26 -3.78
CA ARG A 107 -9.41 5.38 -2.90
C ARG A 107 -8.62 4.89 -1.70
N MET A 108 -9.31 4.68 -0.58
CA MET A 108 -8.76 4.02 0.62
C MET A 108 -9.63 2.84 1.04
N TRP A 109 -8.99 1.78 1.52
CA TRP A 109 -9.64 0.57 2.03
C TRP A 109 -9.16 0.20 3.43
N ILE A 110 -10.09 -0.28 4.26
CA ILE A 110 -9.81 -0.90 5.56
C ILE A 110 -10.47 -2.27 5.56
N ASP A 111 -9.68 -3.30 5.81
CA ASP A 111 -10.10 -4.71 5.81
C ASP A 111 -10.84 -5.15 4.54
N GLY A 112 -10.49 -4.55 3.40
CA GLY A 112 -11.09 -4.86 2.10
C GLY A 112 -12.37 -4.09 1.79
N THR A 113 -12.87 -3.29 2.74
CA THR A 113 -14.00 -2.38 2.53
C THR A 113 -13.48 -1.02 2.10
N GLU A 114 -14.06 -0.42 1.06
CA GLU A 114 -13.75 0.95 0.68
C GLU A 114 -14.30 1.92 1.73
N VAL A 115 -13.44 2.79 2.27
CA VAL A 115 -13.79 3.72 3.36
C VAL A 115 -13.70 5.19 2.95
N ALA A 116 -13.07 5.48 1.81
CA ALA A 116 -13.03 6.81 1.23
C ALA A 116 -12.73 6.76 -0.26
N GLN A 117 -13.28 7.73 -1.00
CA GLN A 117 -12.93 8.02 -2.40
C GLN A 117 -12.96 9.51 -2.68
N SER A 118 -12.23 9.94 -3.70
CA SER A 118 -12.40 11.23 -4.36
C SER A 118 -12.02 11.18 -5.83
N ASN A 119 -12.42 12.20 -6.57
CA ASN A 119 -11.89 12.50 -7.88
C ASN A 119 -11.01 13.76 -7.77
N ASP A 120 -9.69 13.57 -7.87
CA ASP A 120 -8.68 14.61 -7.73
C ASP A 120 -8.16 15.11 -9.09
N GLY A 121 -8.71 14.56 -10.18
CA GLY A 121 -8.23 14.78 -11.53
C GLY A 121 -6.98 13.96 -11.87
N VAL A 122 -6.59 14.05 -13.14
CA VAL A 122 -5.47 13.27 -13.70
C VAL A 122 -4.18 14.06 -13.58
N PHE A 123 -3.19 13.51 -12.87
CA PHE A 123 -1.87 14.08 -12.71
C PHE A 123 -0.80 13.00 -12.51
N THR A 124 0.44 13.36 -12.84
CA THR A 124 1.57 12.47 -12.62
C THR A 124 2.06 12.58 -11.19
N LEU A 125 2.15 11.44 -10.49
CA LEU A 125 2.63 11.39 -9.11
C LEU A 125 4.12 11.73 -9.00
N SER A 126 4.48 12.41 -7.92
CA SER A 126 5.86 12.66 -7.51
C SER A 126 6.43 11.44 -6.77
N THR A 127 6.81 10.40 -7.53
CA THR A 127 7.33 9.11 -7.00
C THR A 127 8.78 8.82 -7.38
N SER A 128 9.56 9.83 -7.79
CA SER A 128 10.95 9.70 -8.26
C SER A 128 11.98 9.36 -7.16
N SER A 129 11.55 8.95 -5.98
CA SER A 129 12.37 8.93 -4.77
C SER A 129 12.25 7.62 -3.99
N ASN A 130 13.19 7.40 -3.06
CA ASN A 130 13.23 6.17 -2.27
C ASN A 130 11.94 5.95 -1.46
N VAL A 131 11.42 4.73 -1.53
CA VAL A 131 10.32 4.24 -0.69
C VAL A 131 10.84 4.06 0.74
N ARG A 132 10.07 4.57 1.71
CA ARG A 132 10.36 4.42 3.14
C ARG A 132 9.12 3.88 3.85
N ILE A 133 9.33 3.04 4.85
CA ILE A 133 8.28 2.42 5.65
C ILE A 133 8.59 2.71 7.11
N GLY A 134 7.59 3.17 7.85
CA GLY A 134 7.69 3.42 9.30
C GLY A 134 8.49 4.65 9.70
N VAL A 135 9.05 5.41 8.75
CA VAL A 135 9.81 6.64 8.98
C VAL A 135 9.79 7.53 7.74
N LYS A 136 9.78 8.85 7.92
CA LYS A 136 9.96 9.84 6.85
C LYS A 136 11.34 10.48 7.01
N SER A 137 12.02 10.81 5.90
CA SER A 137 13.31 11.52 5.99
C SER A 137 13.11 12.90 6.62
N ASP A 138 14.04 13.28 7.50
CA ASP A 138 14.02 14.57 8.19
C ASP A 138 12.78 14.76 9.08
N ASP A 139 12.21 13.63 9.53
CA ASP A 139 11.11 13.56 10.46
C ASP A 139 11.50 12.63 11.61
N SER A 140 11.47 13.15 12.83
CA SER A 140 11.79 12.36 14.03
C SER A 140 10.66 11.38 14.39
N ARG A 141 9.48 11.49 13.74
CA ARG A 141 8.33 10.62 13.97
C ARG A 141 8.46 9.31 13.20
N TYR A 142 8.14 8.22 13.88
CA TYR A 142 8.18 6.88 13.34
C TYR A 142 6.98 6.06 13.80
N PHE A 143 6.56 5.12 12.96
CA PHE A 143 5.41 4.25 13.22
C PHE A 143 5.70 3.24 14.33
N LYS A 144 4.73 3.03 15.21
CA LYS A 144 4.83 2.15 16.38
C LYS A 144 3.84 1.02 16.26
N GLY A 145 4.34 -0.12 15.78
CA GLY A 145 3.52 -1.29 15.57
C GLY A 145 4.25 -2.31 14.71
N ARG A 146 3.50 -3.32 14.28
CA ARG A 146 4.02 -4.34 13.38
C ARG A 146 3.50 -4.06 11.98
N ILE A 147 4.39 -4.06 11.01
CA ILE A 147 4.04 -3.98 9.60
C ILE A 147 4.47 -5.31 8.96
N ALA A 148 3.55 -5.93 8.24
CA ALA A 148 3.83 -7.13 7.49
C ALA A 148 3.20 -7.04 6.10
N ARG A 149 3.75 -7.80 5.16
CA ARG A 149 3.18 -8.04 3.83
C ARG A 149 2.88 -6.75 3.03
N VAL A 150 3.78 -5.77 3.12
CA VAL A 150 3.68 -4.54 2.30
C VAL A 150 3.84 -4.89 0.84
N GLN A 151 2.92 -4.39 0.02
CA GLN A 151 2.89 -4.58 -1.43
C GLN A 151 2.64 -3.24 -2.11
N VAL A 152 3.31 -3.03 -3.23
CA VAL A 152 3.19 -1.82 -4.05
C VAL A 152 2.99 -2.25 -5.48
N TYR A 153 2.02 -1.63 -6.15
CA TYR A 153 1.60 -1.93 -7.52
C TYR A 153 1.75 -0.69 -8.39
N ASN A 154 2.03 -0.89 -9.67
CA ASN A 154 2.06 0.18 -10.68
C ASN A 154 0.68 0.41 -11.34
N VAL A 155 -0.36 -0.29 -10.86
CA VAL A 155 -1.74 -0.21 -11.34
C VAL A 155 -2.67 -0.01 -10.15
N ALA A 156 -3.78 0.71 -10.35
CA ALA A 156 -4.85 0.78 -9.37
C ALA A 156 -5.61 -0.55 -9.37
N LEU A 157 -5.64 -1.23 -8.22
CA LEU A 157 -6.37 -2.48 -8.07
C LEU A 157 -7.87 -2.20 -7.91
N ASN A 158 -8.69 -3.03 -8.53
CA ASN A 158 -10.13 -3.03 -8.28
C ASN A 158 -10.47 -3.76 -6.95
N LEU A 159 -11.73 -3.69 -6.52
CA LEU A 159 -12.18 -4.30 -5.26
C LEU A 159 -11.88 -5.81 -5.17
N GLU A 160 -12.16 -6.55 -6.24
CA GLU A 160 -11.92 -8.00 -6.28
C GLU A 160 -10.43 -8.33 -6.09
N GLN A 161 -9.54 -7.57 -6.74
CA GLN A 161 -8.11 -7.72 -6.60
C GLN A 161 -7.62 -7.35 -5.19
N VAL A 162 -8.18 -6.31 -4.57
CA VAL A 162 -7.87 -5.94 -3.18
C VAL A 162 -8.25 -7.08 -2.22
N LEU A 163 -9.41 -7.69 -2.41
CA LEU A 163 -9.86 -8.83 -1.60
C LEU A 163 -8.97 -10.06 -1.81
N ALA A 164 -8.60 -10.38 -3.06
CA ALA A 164 -7.72 -11.49 -3.39
C ALA A 164 -6.28 -11.32 -2.86
N VAL A 165 -5.82 -10.09 -2.69
CA VAL A 165 -4.52 -9.78 -2.09
C VAL A 165 -4.59 -9.93 -0.56
N LYS A 166 -5.65 -9.43 0.08
CA LYS A 166 -5.87 -9.55 1.52
C LYS A 166 -5.84 -11.01 1.98
N THR A 167 -6.54 -11.89 1.27
CA THR A 167 -6.63 -13.33 1.61
C THR A 167 -5.32 -14.09 1.45
N ARG A 168 -4.48 -13.73 0.46
CA ARG A 168 -3.09 -14.24 0.34
C ARG A 168 -2.18 -13.80 1.49
N GLY A 169 -2.56 -12.73 2.19
CA GLY A 169 -1.94 -12.28 3.44
C GLY A 169 -2.39 -13.05 4.70
N GLN A 170 -3.36 -13.95 4.53
CA GLN A 170 -4.03 -14.80 5.53
C GLN A 170 -3.23 -16.00 6.05
N SER A 171 -2.52 -16.66 5.12
CA SER A 171 -1.88 -17.96 5.31
C SER A 171 -0.50 -17.88 5.94
#